data_AF-A0A7I4XY87-F1
#
_entry.id   AF-A0A7I4XY87-F1
#
_cell.length_a   1.000
_cell.length_b   1.000
_cell.length_c   1.000
_cell.angle_alpha   90.00
_cell.angle_beta   90.00
_cell.angle_gamma   90.00
#
_symmetry.space_group_name_H-M   'P 1'
#
loop_
_entity.id
_entity.type
_entity.pdbx_description
1 polymer ?
#
loop_
_entity_poly.entity_id
_entity_poly.type
_entity_poly.pdbx_seq_one_letter_code
_entity_poly.pdbx_strand_id
1 'polypeptide(L)'
;MNGINGERDEFSFEIPELPCGQVLRVDLLSNWGDPTYVGLNAIEIFTDSGKRSEVAKISSNASRSVGNVESIFVESFACTDQGKMWRAKMEPNRCVSIEIEFVQLTRIAMIRFWNYSESRVHAQMGVRHLRAELDNLTIFDGEIDCAFTDHDTAPMGETILFTTDDQILESIAENDVCFVTDITRAPSLYDIAATEGALGLTPQRPLTCEVGRSTEEQQRPISANVSDEKAEESSFGKVKILHLELCENWGARDLIGLNGLELLGNRQSVIDPSTVTISASGQSDPQRLLNGKNLTRSPEDVWLSSFEVNSTTTITINFSKPSELTGISFWNYNVSPEMSYAGVRLLHIFINGRLAASNVLLRKAPGYVFFDFVQDVFIDRPTTARPLTRPMTSSIYGFIFQLQLLSSWGDEFYIGLNGIELYDRRHERIKVKAHNLAAFPESVNILPTVEDDPRTSLNLINGCNDTDRAEEMWLTPMLPNRCARVFFVFDMPVAVSCVVIYNYRKTPTRGVRHISVSVDDLIVYSGDVPASTVEKTGILEINFRE
;
A
#
# COMPACT_ATOMS: atom_id res chain seq x y z
N MET A 1 -48.12 5.51 -31.26
CA MET A 1 -48.07 6.92 -30.85
C MET A 1 -47.88 6.95 -29.35
N ASN A 2 -46.69 7.38 -28.94
CA ASN A 2 -46.28 8.02 -27.67
C ASN A 2 -46.65 7.28 -26.37
N GLY A 3 -45.72 6.75 -25.56
CA GLY A 3 -44.36 7.20 -25.29
C GLY A 3 -44.40 8.26 -24.20
N ILE A 4 -44.25 7.83 -22.94
CA ILE A 4 -43.76 8.64 -21.83
C ILE A 4 -42.81 7.74 -21.04
N ASN A 5 -41.57 7.67 -21.51
CA ASN A 5 -40.43 7.36 -20.65
C ASN A 5 -40.29 8.54 -19.70
N GLY A 6 -40.56 8.32 -18.41
CA GLY A 6 -40.09 9.23 -17.38
C GLY A 6 -38.59 8.97 -17.20
N GLU A 7 -37.77 9.83 -17.78
CA GLU A 7 -36.37 10.02 -17.39
C GLU A 7 -36.34 10.19 -15.86
N ARG A 8 -35.75 9.23 -15.14
CA ARG A 8 -35.21 9.51 -13.82
C ARG A 8 -33.85 10.12 -14.09
N ASP A 9 -33.77 11.44 -13.94
CA ASP A 9 -32.49 12.13 -13.79
C ASP A 9 -31.69 11.40 -12.70
N GLU A 10 -30.57 10.76 -13.07
CA GLU A 10 -29.53 10.33 -12.15
C GLU A 10 -28.87 11.59 -11.57
N PHE A 11 -29.51 12.18 -10.56
CA PHE A 11 -28.83 13.10 -9.67
C PHE A 11 -27.72 12.31 -8.95
N SER A 12 -26.47 12.69 -9.18
CA SER A 12 -25.31 12.17 -8.46
C SER A 12 -25.51 12.42 -6.97
N PHE A 13 -25.77 11.34 -6.22
CA PHE A 13 -25.83 11.39 -4.76
C PHE A 13 -24.40 11.56 -4.22
N GLU A 14 -24.16 12.63 -3.47
CA GLU A 14 -22.87 12.89 -2.81
C GLU A 14 -22.99 12.65 -1.31
N ILE A 15 -22.01 11.94 -0.75
CA ILE A 15 -21.93 11.66 0.69
C ILE A 15 -21.66 13.00 1.41
N PRO A 16 -22.50 13.40 2.37
CA PRO A 16 -22.33 14.68 3.07
C PRO A 16 -21.13 14.65 4.03
N GLU A 17 -20.45 15.78 4.20
CA GLU A 17 -19.37 15.91 5.18
C GLU A 17 -19.95 16.14 6.60
N LEU A 18 -19.53 15.30 7.56
CA LEU A 18 -19.87 15.31 8.97
C LEU A 18 -21.37 15.60 9.23
N PRO A 19 -22.28 14.76 8.70
CA PRO A 19 -23.72 14.96 8.89
C PRO A 19 -24.05 14.90 10.37
N CYS A 20 -24.98 15.76 10.79
CA CYS A 20 -25.35 15.97 12.18
C CYS A 20 -26.82 15.72 12.38
N GLY A 21 -27.18 14.88 13.34
CA GLY A 21 -28.58 14.57 13.62
C GLY A 21 -28.77 13.68 14.83
N GLN A 22 -30.02 13.35 15.13
CA GLN A 22 -30.40 12.62 16.33
C GLN A 22 -30.92 11.20 16.05
N VAL A 23 -31.56 10.97 14.90
CA VAL A 23 -32.14 9.67 14.54
C VAL A 23 -31.54 9.19 13.22
N LEU A 24 -30.80 8.09 13.28
CA LEU A 24 -30.30 7.37 12.12
C LEU A 24 -31.23 6.22 11.76
N ARG A 25 -31.76 6.24 10.54
CA ARG A 25 -32.57 5.18 9.96
C ARG A 25 -31.80 4.46 8.87
N VAL A 26 -31.73 3.15 8.94
CA VAL A 26 -31.06 2.27 7.97
C VAL A 26 -32.10 1.37 7.32
N ASP A 27 -32.39 1.61 6.04
CA ASP A 27 -33.31 0.83 5.22
C ASP A 27 -32.54 -0.27 4.45
N LEU A 28 -32.96 -1.52 4.65
CA LEU A 28 -32.33 -2.71 4.05
C LEU A 28 -33.06 -3.05 2.74
N LEU A 29 -32.54 -2.56 1.62
CA LEU A 29 -33.23 -2.56 0.33
C LEU A 29 -33.15 -3.89 -0.41
N SER A 30 -32.01 -4.58 -0.32
CA SER A 30 -31.80 -5.89 -0.94
C SER A 30 -30.81 -6.74 -0.14
N ASN A 31 -30.74 -8.04 -0.46
CA ASN A 31 -29.78 -8.99 0.10
C ASN A 31 -29.01 -9.73 -1.02
N TRP A 32 -28.10 -10.61 -0.63
CA TRP A 32 -27.23 -11.36 -1.55
C TRP A 32 -27.87 -12.61 -2.17
N GLY A 33 -29.18 -12.84 -1.98
CA GLY A 33 -29.92 -13.88 -2.70
C GLY A 33 -30.84 -14.76 -1.86
N ASP A 34 -30.96 -14.53 -0.54
CA ASP A 34 -31.91 -15.29 0.28
C ASP A 34 -33.38 -14.83 0.06
N PRO A 35 -34.33 -15.72 -0.23
CA PRO A 35 -35.71 -15.31 -0.52
C PRO A 35 -36.54 -14.99 0.73
N THR A 36 -36.03 -15.23 1.94
CA THR A 36 -36.82 -15.24 3.19
C THR A 36 -36.32 -14.26 4.24
N TYR A 37 -35.02 -14.04 4.35
CA TYR A 37 -34.40 -13.28 5.44
C TYR A 37 -33.42 -12.21 4.96
N VAL A 38 -33.36 -11.12 5.70
CA VAL A 38 -32.30 -10.11 5.62
C VAL A 38 -31.69 -9.90 7.01
N GLY A 39 -30.37 -9.81 7.11
CA GLY A 39 -29.67 -9.71 8.39
C GLY A 39 -28.41 -8.87 8.34
N LEU A 40 -28.01 -8.40 9.52
CA LEU A 40 -26.77 -7.67 9.77
C LEU A 40 -26.18 -8.19 11.09
N ASN A 41 -24.85 -8.22 11.18
CA ASN A 41 -24.16 -8.61 12.40
C ASN A 41 -24.02 -7.44 13.36
N ALA A 42 -23.51 -6.31 12.88
CA ALA A 42 -23.27 -5.14 13.70
C ALA A 42 -23.25 -3.85 12.89
N ILE A 43 -23.55 -2.73 13.56
CA ILE A 43 -23.41 -1.37 13.05
C ILE A 43 -22.57 -0.62 14.08
N GLU A 44 -21.47 -0.03 13.61
CA GLU A 44 -20.55 0.75 14.41
C GLU A 44 -20.53 2.20 13.91
N ILE A 45 -20.60 3.16 14.83
CA ILE A 45 -20.77 4.58 14.50
C ILE A 45 -19.76 5.38 15.32
N PHE A 46 -18.88 6.12 14.63
CA PHE A 46 -17.92 7.03 15.24
C PHE A 46 -18.31 8.48 15.00
N THR A 47 -18.06 9.29 16.01
CA THR A 47 -18.31 10.72 16.05
C THR A 47 -17.12 11.52 15.54
N ASP A 48 -17.31 12.81 15.30
CA ASP A 48 -16.24 13.76 14.98
C ASP A 48 -15.16 13.92 16.07
N SER A 49 -15.42 13.44 17.29
CA SER A 49 -14.42 13.34 18.36
C SER A 49 -13.54 12.08 18.29
N GLY A 50 -13.78 11.23 17.29
CA GLY A 50 -13.14 9.93 17.12
C GLY A 50 -13.64 8.84 18.08
N LYS A 51 -14.60 9.14 18.95
CA LYS A 51 -15.21 8.18 19.87
C LYS A 51 -16.48 7.56 19.28
N ARG A 52 -16.83 6.35 19.74
CA ARG A 52 -18.10 5.70 19.42
C ARG A 52 -19.29 6.50 19.94
N SER A 53 -20.38 6.53 19.18
CA SER A 53 -21.62 7.21 19.57
C SER A 53 -22.36 6.49 20.71
N GLU A 54 -23.06 7.25 21.56
CA GLU A 54 -23.96 6.73 22.58
C GLU A 54 -25.39 6.68 22.04
N VAL A 55 -26.01 5.49 22.12
CA VAL A 55 -27.36 5.24 21.60
C VAL A 55 -28.36 5.15 22.75
N ALA A 56 -29.44 5.92 22.64
CA ALA A 56 -30.55 5.91 23.58
C ALA A 56 -31.50 4.75 23.33
N LYS A 57 -31.75 4.42 22.05
CA LYS A 57 -32.70 3.38 21.66
C LYS A 57 -32.43 2.82 20.27
N ILE A 58 -32.69 1.53 20.09
CA ILE A 58 -32.69 0.87 18.77
C ILE A 58 -34.02 0.16 18.58
N SER A 59 -34.61 0.31 17.39
CA SER A 59 -35.82 -0.41 17.01
C SER A 59 -35.78 -0.86 15.56
N SER A 60 -36.54 -1.91 15.24
CA SER A 60 -36.78 -2.31 13.85
C SER A 60 -38.27 -2.38 13.57
N ASN A 61 -38.64 -2.07 12.33
CA ASN A 61 -40.01 -2.22 11.84
C ASN A 61 -40.37 -3.67 11.46
N ALA A 62 -39.46 -4.63 11.60
CA ALA A 62 -39.67 -6.03 11.20
C ALA A 62 -40.82 -6.68 11.98
N SER A 63 -41.73 -7.36 11.28
CA SER A 63 -42.87 -8.07 11.89
C SER A 63 -42.43 -9.34 12.63
N ARG A 64 -41.36 -9.99 12.17
CA ARG A 64 -40.74 -11.17 12.76
C ARG A 64 -39.23 -11.07 12.61
N SER A 65 -38.51 -11.13 13.73
CA SER A 65 -37.05 -11.17 13.78
C SER A 65 -36.55 -12.33 14.64
N VAL A 66 -35.29 -12.70 14.41
CA VAL A 66 -34.50 -13.61 15.24
C VAL A 66 -33.30 -12.82 15.74
N GLY A 67 -32.98 -12.93 17.04
CA GLY A 67 -32.02 -12.05 17.72
C GLY A 67 -32.65 -10.74 18.21
N ASN A 68 -32.01 -10.08 19.18
CA ASN A 68 -32.42 -8.74 19.64
C ASN A 68 -31.90 -7.69 18.64
N VAL A 69 -32.72 -6.72 18.23
CA VAL A 69 -32.24 -5.64 17.36
C VAL A 69 -31.17 -4.80 18.06
N GLU A 70 -31.21 -4.69 19.38
CA GLU A 70 -30.18 -3.96 20.14
C GLU A 70 -28.80 -4.63 20.06
N SER A 71 -28.72 -5.94 19.74
CA SER A 71 -27.43 -6.63 19.66
C SER A 71 -26.61 -6.27 18.42
N ILE A 72 -27.22 -5.58 17.44
CA ILE A 72 -26.47 -5.02 16.30
C ILE A 72 -25.57 -3.85 16.73
N PHE A 73 -25.88 -3.20 17.85
CA PHE A 73 -25.06 -2.12 18.40
C PHE A 73 -24.17 -2.68 19.52
N VAL A 74 -23.20 -3.46 19.05
CA VAL A 74 -22.05 -4.10 19.72
C VAL A 74 -22.33 -4.95 20.98
N GLU A 75 -21.95 -6.23 20.89
CA GLU A 75 -21.03 -6.83 21.88
C GLU A 75 -19.98 -7.82 21.31
N SER A 76 -20.01 -8.18 20.02
CA SER A 76 -18.86 -8.79 19.32
C SER A 76 -19.09 -8.89 17.81
N PHE A 77 -18.17 -8.35 17.02
CA PHE A 77 -18.19 -8.31 15.54
C PHE A 77 -17.92 -9.69 14.89
N ALA A 78 -17.35 -10.64 15.65
CA ALA A 78 -17.04 -12.00 15.20
C ALA A 78 -18.00 -13.06 15.79
N CYS A 79 -19.15 -12.65 16.31
CA CYS A 79 -20.11 -13.55 16.93
C CYS A 79 -20.87 -14.37 15.87
N THR A 80 -20.64 -15.68 15.82
CA THR A 80 -21.39 -16.63 14.98
C THR A 80 -22.52 -17.33 15.73
N ASP A 81 -22.87 -16.85 16.94
CA ASP A 81 -23.94 -17.42 17.76
C ASP A 81 -25.31 -16.99 17.21
N GLN A 82 -26.08 -17.95 16.70
CA GLN A 82 -27.40 -17.76 16.12
C GLN A 82 -28.39 -17.02 17.05
N GLY A 83 -28.19 -17.09 18.37
CA GLY A 83 -29.03 -16.39 19.35
C GLY A 83 -28.71 -14.91 19.53
N LYS A 84 -27.56 -14.44 19.00
CA LYS A 84 -27.03 -13.09 19.18
C LYS A 84 -26.95 -12.27 17.89
N MET A 85 -27.07 -12.92 16.73
CA MET A 85 -27.10 -12.28 15.42
C MET A 85 -28.52 -11.86 15.06
N TRP A 86 -28.68 -10.69 14.47
CA TRP A 86 -29.99 -10.17 14.13
C TRP A 86 -30.35 -10.44 12.66
N ARG A 87 -31.53 -11.02 12.45
CA ARG A 87 -32.14 -11.17 11.11
C ARG A 87 -33.64 -10.98 11.17
N ALA A 88 -34.20 -10.39 10.12
CA ALA A 88 -35.62 -10.15 9.95
C ALA A 88 -36.17 -10.96 8.79
N LYS A 89 -37.40 -11.46 8.94
CA LYS A 89 -38.12 -12.09 7.83
C LYS A 89 -38.61 -11.02 6.86
N MET A 90 -38.30 -11.19 5.58
CA MET A 90 -38.74 -10.30 4.52
C MET A 90 -40.23 -10.53 4.20
N GLU A 91 -40.95 -9.44 3.96
CA GLU A 91 -42.36 -9.44 3.56
C GLU A 91 -42.51 -8.80 2.16
N PRO A 92 -43.39 -9.33 1.30
CA PRO A 92 -43.65 -8.71 0.00
C PRO A 92 -44.14 -7.27 0.20
N ASN A 93 -43.47 -6.30 -0.43
CA ASN A 93 -43.78 -4.87 -0.42
C ASN A 93 -43.52 -4.11 0.91
N ARG A 94 -42.66 -4.64 1.79
CA ARG A 94 -42.26 -3.92 3.01
C ARG A 94 -40.74 -3.98 3.19
N CYS A 95 -40.10 -2.81 3.17
CA CYS A 95 -38.68 -2.67 3.48
C CYS A 95 -38.45 -2.86 4.98
N VAL A 96 -37.44 -3.64 5.34
CA VAL A 96 -36.99 -3.75 6.73
C VAL A 96 -36.11 -2.53 7.03
N SER A 97 -36.40 -1.87 8.15
CA SER A 97 -35.69 -0.67 8.60
C SER A 97 -35.24 -0.84 10.04
N ILE A 98 -34.08 -0.28 10.35
CA ILE A 98 -33.51 -0.18 11.68
C ILE A 98 -33.40 1.31 12.02
N GLU A 99 -33.97 1.73 13.14
CA GLU A 99 -33.85 3.09 13.66
C GLU A 99 -32.98 3.10 14.92
N ILE A 100 -32.01 4.02 14.95
CA ILE A 100 -31.05 4.23 16.01
C ILE A 100 -31.22 5.68 16.48
N GLU A 101 -31.66 5.86 17.73
CA GLU A 101 -31.81 7.17 18.36
C GLU A 101 -30.58 7.45 19.23
N PHE A 102 -29.85 8.52 18.96
CA PHE A 102 -28.69 8.93 19.75
C PHE A 102 -29.11 9.67 21.03
N VAL A 103 -28.29 9.54 22.08
CA VAL A 103 -28.52 10.25 23.36
C VAL A 103 -28.47 11.77 23.17
N GLN A 104 -27.62 12.23 22.25
CA GLN A 104 -27.44 13.64 21.93
C GLN A 104 -27.33 13.82 20.41
N LEU A 105 -27.48 15.07 19.96
CA LEU A 105 -27.22 15.45 18.57
C LEU A 105 -25.79 15.04 18.20
N THR A 106 -25.65 14.14 17.23
CA THR A 106 -24.39 13.46 16.93
C THR A 106 -23.91 13.84 15.53
N ARG A 107 -22.66 14.29 15.46
CA ARG A 107 -21.92 14.47 14.20
C ARG A 107 -21.24 13.16 13.87
N ILE A 108 -21.63 12.56 12.75
CA ILE A 108 -21.13 11.25 12.34
C ILE A 108 -19.88 11.45 11.47
N ALA A 109 -18.78 10.83 11.86
CA ALA A 109 -17.52 10.83 11.10
C ALA A 109 -17.31 9.54 10.32
N MET A 110 -17.77 8.41 10.84
CA MET A 110 -17.64 7.10 10.19
C MET A 110 -18.79 6.19 10.62
N ILE A 111 -19.33 5.43 9.67
CA ILE A 111 -20.22 4.29 9.94
C ILE A 111 -19.58 3.04 9.38
N ARG A 112 -19.57 1.95 10.13
CA ARG A 112 -19.11 0.65 9.68
C ARG A 112 -20.23 -0.40 9.81
N PHE A 113 -20.53 -1.08 8.72
CA PHE A 113 -21.55 -2.13 8.62
C PHE A 113 -20.89 -3.51 8.57
N TRP A 114 -21.19 -4.36 9.55
CA TRP A 114 -20.75 -5.76 9.55
C TRP A 114 -21.88 -6.63 9.03
N ASN A 115 -21.65 -7.26 7.88
CA ASN A 115 -22.68 -8.02 7.19
C ASN A 115 -22.91 -9.42 7.80
N TYR A 116 -24.02 -10.07 7.45
CA TYR A 116 -24.45 -11.32 8.09
C TYR A 116 -23.47 -12.48 7.85
N SER A 117 -22.79 -12.93 8.90
CA SER A 117 -21.67 -13.87 8.79
C SER A 117 -21.88 -15.22 9.51
N GLU A 118 -23.12 -15.71 9.61
CA GLU A 118 -23.41 -16.95 10.36
C GLU A 118 -22.72 -18.18 9.73
N SER A 119 -22.78 -18.29 8.40
CA SER A 119 -22.07 -19.27 7.61
C SER A 119 -21.98 -18.81 6.16
N ARG A 120 -21.11 -19.42 5.36
CA ARG A 120 -20.99 -19.11 3.93
C ARG A 120 -22.29 -19.26 3.14
N VAL A 121 -23.17 -20.18 3.54
CA VAL A 121 -24.48 -20.37 2.90
C VAL A 121 -25.46 -19.29 3.37
N HIS A 122 -25.42 -18.95 4.66
CA HIS A 122 -26.31 -17.93 5.24
C HIS A 122 -25.87 -16.48 4.93
N ALA A 123 -24.67 -16.29 4.39
CA ALA A 123 -24.18 -15.00 3.89
C ALA A 123 -25.09 -14.36 2.84
N GLN A 124 -25.87 -15.18 2.12
CA GLN A 124 -26.89 -14.72 1.17
C GLN A 124 -28.04 -13.95 1.85
N MET A 125 -28.22 -14.12 3.16
CA MET A 125 -29.14 -13.31 3.98
C MET A 125 -28.57 -11.93 4.30
N GLY A 126 -27.28 -11.70 4.07
CA GLY A 126 -26.62 -10.42 4.29
C GLY A 126 -27.18 -9.34 3.37
N VAL A 127 -27.17 -8.11 3.86
CA VAL A 127 -27.62 -6.92 3.13
C VAL A 127 -26.71 -6.67 1.93
N ARG A 128 -27.28 -6.37 0.77
CA ARG A 128 -26.52 -6.00 -0.44
C ARG A 128 -26.66 -4.53 -0.74
N HIS A 129 -27.87 -3.97 -0.73
CA HIS A 129 -28.12 -2.54 -0.94
C HIS A 129 -28.80 -1.99 0.31
N LEU A 130 -28.28 -0.90 0.85
CA LEU A 130 -28.91 -0.17 1.96
C LEU A 130 -28.95 1.33 1.71
N ARG A 131 -29.88 1.99 2.40
CA ARG A 131 -29.95 3.45 2.49
C ARG A 131 -29.91 3.87 3.94
N ALA A 132 -29.03 4.81 4.27
CA ALA A 132 -28.94 5.44 5.59
C ALA A 132 -29.45 6.88 5.52
N GLU A 133 -30.39 7.22 6.40
CA GLU A 133 -30.98 8.56 6.55
C GLU A 133 -30.77 9.07 7.97
N LEU A 134 -30.24 10.29 8.11
CA LEU A 134 -30.08 10.97 9.38
C LEU A 134 -31.09 12.13 9.45
N ASP A 135 -32.04 12.07 10.39
CA ASP A 135 -33.14 13.02 10.54
C ASP A 135 -33.89 13.31 9.21
N ASN A 136 -34.12 12.25 8.41
CA ASN A 136 -34.74 12.26 7.08
C ASN A 136 -33.87 12.82 5.94
N LEU A 137 -32.57 13.05 6.17
CA LEU A 137 -31.61 13.37 5.12
C LEU A 137 -30.83 12.12 4.75
N THR A 138 -30.90 11.69 3.49
CA THR A 138 -30.08 10.57 3.02
C THR A 138 -28.60 10.92 3.12
N ILE A 139 -27.86 10.18 3.94
CA ILE A 139 -26.41 10.33 4.13
C ILE A 139 -25.63 9.23 3.38
N PHE A 140 -26.28 8.11 3.05
CA PHE A 140 -25.70 7.08 2.21
C PHE A 140 -26.79 6.30 1.47
N ASP A 141 -26.55 5.97 0.21
CA ASP A 141 -27.39 5.07 -0.60
C ASP A 141 -26.45 4.27 -1.51
N GLY A 142 -26.25 2.98 -1.24
CA GLY A 142 -25.22 2.20 -1.94
C GLY A 142 -25.19 0.72 -1.59
N GLU A 143 -24.42 -0.04 -2.36
CA GLU A 143 -24.19 -1.47 -2.13
C GLU A 143 -23.08 -1.70 -1.09
N ILE A 144 -23.18 -2.80 -0.32
CA ILE A 144 -22.18 -3.27 0.66
C ILE A 144 -21.84 -4.74 0.41
N ASP A 145 -20.60 -5.13 0.69
CA ASP A 145 -20.09 -6.47 0.36
C ASP A 145 -20.68 -7.59 1.23
N CYS A 146 -20.72 -8.81 0.67
CA CYS A 146 -21.12 -10.01 1.38
C CYS A 146 -20.08 -10.41 2.45
N ALA A 147 -20.51 -10.99 3.57
CA ALA A 147 -19.61 -11.29 4.71
C ALA A 147 -18.47 -12.29 4.43
N PHE A 148 -18.52 -13.04 3.32
CA PHE A 148 -17.51 -14.07 2.96
C PHE A 148 -17.09 -13.97 1.48
N THR A 149 -16.95 -12.75 0.97
CA THR A 149 -16.44 -12.47 -0.39
C THR A 149 -15.13 -13.19 -0.68
N ASP A 150 -14.27 -13.34 0.34
CA ASP A 150 -12.96 -14.01 0.26
C ASP A 150 -12.92 -15.32 1.06
N HIS A 151 -12.25 -16.34 0.52
CA HIS A 151 -12.33 -17.71 1.06
C HIS A 151 -11.50 -18.01 2.31
N ASP A 152 -10.70 -17.09 2.83
CA ASP A 152 -9.83 -17.34 3.99
C ASP A 152 -9.65 -16.14 4.95
N THR A 153 -10.42 -15.07 4.80
CA THR A 153 -10.36 -13.88 5.68
C THR A 153 -11.58 -13.80 6.60
N ALA A 154 -11.38 -13.28 7.82
CA ALA A 154 -12.49 -12.97 8.70
C ALA A 154 -13.40 -11.91 8.04
N PRO A 155 -14.72 -11.91 8.30
CA PRO A 155 -15.64 -10.93 7.71
C PRO A 155 -15.15 -9.52 8.05
N MET A 156 -14.88 -8.68 7.05
CA MET A 156 -14.53 -7.27 7.27
C MET A 156 -15.80 -6.42 7.17
N GLY A 157 -15.90 -5.39 8.01
CA GLY A 157 -17.02 -4.45 7.98
C GLY A 157 -16.84 -3.40 6.88
N GLU A 158 -17.91 -3.15 6.11
CA GLU A 158 -17.95 -2.08 5.11
C GLU A 158 -17.88 -0.73 5.81
N THR A 159 -16.93 0.13 5.44
CA THR A 159 -16.70 1.41 6.13
C THR A 159 -17.06 2.59 5.23
N ILE A 160 -17.96 3.45 5.72
CA ILE A 160 -18.36 4.70 5.08
C ILE A 160 -17.81 5.86 5.89
N LEU A 161 -16.99 6.69 5.24
CA LEU A 161 -16.36 7.87 5.83
C LEU A 161 -17.15 9.12 5.46
N PHE A 162 -17.38 9.97 6.45
CA PHE A 162 -18.03 11.27 6.32
C PHE A 162 -17.08 12.43 6.62
N THR A 163 -15.77 12.15 6.73
CA THR A 163 -14.74 13.15 7.01
C THR A 163 -13.49 12.87 6.19
N THR A 164 -12.78 13.94 5.86
CA THR A 164 -11.41 13.89 5.31
C THR A 164 -10.39 14.57 6.23
N ASP A 165 -10.82 14.99 7.43
CA ASP A 165 -9.96 15.62 8.44
C ASP A 165 -9.07 14.58 9.13
N ASP A 166 -7.76 14.70 8.91
CA ASP A 166 -6.72 13.83 9.46
C ASP A 166 -6.79 13.70 11.00
N GLN A 167 -7.15 14.77 11.72
CA GLN A 167 -7.21 14.73 13.19
C GLN A 167 -8.36 13.86 13.69
N ILE A 168 -9.49 13.88 12.97
CA ILE A 168 -10.65 13.04 13.28
C ILE A 168 -10.33 11.59 12.95
N LEU A 169 -9.67 11.32 11.82
CA LEU A 169 -9.26 9.97 11.40
C LEU A 169 -8.24 9.35 12.37
N GLU A 170 -7.24 10.11 12.81
CA GLU A 170 -6.30 9.67 13.85
C GLU A 170 -7.02 9.37 15.17
N SER A 171 -7.96 10.23 15.58
CA SER A 171 -8.75 10.03 16.79
C SER A 171 -9.65 8.79 16.69
N ILE A 172 -10.21 8.48 15.51
CA ILE A 172 -10.95 7.24 15.27
C ILE A 172 -10.01 6.05 15.43
N ALA A 173 -8.83 6.09 14.80
CA ALA A 173 -7.84 5.00 14.85
C ALA A 173 -7.38 4.68 16.29
N GLU A 174 -7.21 5.69 17.15
CA GLU A 174 -6.86 5.49 18.56
C GLU A 174 -7.98 4.82 19.40
N ASN A 175 -9.25 5.02 19.03
CA ASN A 175 -10.42 4.54 19.78
C ASN A 175 -11.10 3.31 19.15
N ASP A 176 -10.66 2.88 17.97
CA ASP A 176 -11.19 1.69 17.28
C ASP A 176 -10.57 0.40 17.85
N VAL A 177 -11.34 -0.30 18.69
CA VAL A 177 -10.92 -1.57 19.32
C VAL A 177 -10.74 -2.70 18.30
N CYS A 178 -11.35 -2.62 17.11
CA CYS A 178 -11.11 -3.58 16.02
C CYS A 178 -9.67 -3.45 15.51
N PHE A 179 -9.16 -2.21 15.41
CA PHE A 179 -7.76 -1.91 15.11
C PHE A 179 -6.80 -2.48 16.16
N VAL A 180 -7.19 -2.51 17.44
CA VAL A 180 -6.35 -2.98 18.56
C VAL A 180 -6.35 -4.51 18.71
N THR A 181 -7.44 -5.20 18.36
CA THR A 181 -7.53 -6.67 18.47
C THR A 181 -6.85 -7.40 17.31
N ASP A 182 -6.77 -6.77 16.12
CA ASP A 182 -5.99 -7.30 14.99
C ASP A 182 -4.47 -7.21 15.20
N ILE A 183 -3.99 -6.35 16.11
CA ILE A 183 -2.58 -6.29 16.53
C ILE A 183 -2.18 -7.50 17.39
N THR A 184 -3.13 -8.19 18.04
CA THR A 184 -2.85 -9.29 18.99
C THR A 184 -3.19 -10.69 18.50
N ARG A 185 -3.85 -10.83 17.33
CA ARG A 185 -3.99 -12.13 16.68
C ARG A 185 -2.77 -12.39 15.81
N ALA A 186 -1.93 -13.31 16.27
CA ALA A 186 -0.82 -13.84 15.50
C ALA A 186 -1.25 -14.12 14.04
N PRO A 187 -0.43 -13.76 13.04
CA PRO A 187 -0.78 -13.95 11.65
C PRO A 187 -1.10 -15.43 11.41
N SER A 188 -2.26 -15.68 10.80
CA SER A 188 -2.66 -17.04 10.46
C SER A 188 -1.66 -17.64 9.48
N LEU A 189 -1.40 -18.94 9.62
CA LEU A 189 -0.50 -19.75 8.78
C LEU A 189 -0.81 -19.69 7.26
N TYR A 190 -1.93 -19.10 6.85
CA TYR A 190 -2.32 -18.95 5.44
C TYR A 190 -1.63 -17.78 4.73
N ASP A 191 -1.21 -16.73 5.45
CA ASP A 191 -0.46 -15.61 4.84
C ASP A 191 0.96 -16.02 4.42
N ILE A 192 1.53 -17.01 5.11
CA ILE A 192 2.85 -17.56 4.80
C ILE A 192 2.75 -18.42 3.52
N ALA A 193 1.71 -19.25 3.38
CA ALA A 193 1.56 -20.14 2.23
C ALA A 193 1.24 -19.41 0.90
N ALA A 194 0.44 -18.34 0.94
CA ALA A 194 0.17 -17.52 -0.26
C ALA A 194 1.38 -16.65 -0.67
N THR A 195 2.23 -16.29 0.30
CA THR A 195 3.51 -15.63 0.01
C THR A 195 4.55 -16.64 -0.48
N GLU A 196 4.63 -17.84 0.10
CA GLU A 196 5.54 -18.92 -0.32
C GLU A 196 5.20 -19.49 -1.71
N GLY A 197 3.92 -19.56 -2.08
CA GLY A 197 3.51 -19.91 -3.45
C GLY A 197 3.87 -18.85 -4.50
N ALA A 198 3.93 -17.57 -4.10
CA ALA A 198 4.34 -16.46 -4.96
C ALA A 198 5.88 -16.25 -4.98
N LEU A 199 6.58 -16.66 -3.92
CA LEU A 199 8.05 -16.65 -3.83
C LEU A 199 8.70 -17.67 -4.79
N GLY A 200 7.94 -18.65 -5.28
CA GLY A 200 8.38 -19.62 -6.29
C GLY A 200 8.12 -19.23 -7.74
N LEU A 201 7.48 -18.08 -8.00
CA LEU A 201 7.08 -17.63 -9.35
C LEU A 201 7.54 -16.22 -9.69
N THR A 202 8.41 -15.60 -8.89
CA THR A 202 9.07 -14.35 -9.28
C THR A 202 10.20 -14.67 -10.27
N PRO A 203 10.12 -14.23 -11.54
CA PRO A 203 11.27 -14.27 -12.42
C PRO A 203 12.38 -13.44 -11.78
N GLN A 204 13.62 -13.89 -11.91
CA GLN A 204 14.77 -13.20 -11.36
C GLN A 204 14.77 -11.72 -11.77
N ARG A 205 14.81 -10.86 -10.75
CA ARG A 205 15.07 -9.44 -10.88
C ARG A 205 16.40 -9.21 -11.61
N PRO A 206 16.51 -8.24 -12.53
CA PRO A 206 17.79 -7.60 -12.81
C PRO A 206 18.32 -6.99 -11.50
N LEU A 207 19.56 -7.31 -11.12
CA LEU A 207 20.22 -6.77 -9.92
C LEU A 207 20.00 -5.24 -9.83
N THR A 208 19.48 -4.78 -8.68
CA THR A 208 19.28 -3.36 -8.37
C THR A 208 20.57 -2.58 -8.17
N CYS A 209 21.69 -3.29 -8.06
CA CYS A 209 22.99 -2.66 -7.99
C CYS A 209 23.16 -1.74 -9.21
N GLU A 210 23.73 -0.55 -8.99
CA GLU A 210 24.24 0.28 -10.07
C GLU A 210 25.32 -0.50 -10.84
N VAL A 211 24.94 -1.32 -11.83
CA VAL A 211 25.92 -1.95 -12.72
C VAL A 211 26.63 -0.82 -13.46
N GLY A 212 27.88 -0.60 -13.07
CA GLY A 212 28.77 0.35 -13.71
C GLY A 212 28.80 0.11 -15.22
N ARG A 213 28.57 1.20 -15.97
CA ARG A 213 28.83 1.41 -17.40
C ARG A 213 29.19 0.13 -18.19
N SER A 214 28.23 -0.42 -18.94
CA SER A 214 28.53 -1.33 -20.03
C SER A 214 29.38 -0.61 -21.08
N THR A 215 30.55 -1.17 -21.33
CA THR A 215 31.48 -0.73 -22.37
C THR A 215 30.90 -1.14 -23.72
N GLU A 216 30.68 -0.19 -24.62
CA GLU A 216 30.37 -0.49 -26.02
C GLU A 216 31.60 -1.16 -26.65
N GLU A 217 31.51 -2.46 -26.92
CA GLU A 217 32.47 -3.17 -27.76
C GLU A 217 32.26 -2.75 -29.22
N GLN A 218 32.98 -1.73 -29.68
CA GLN A 218 33.38 -1.63 -31.07
C GLN A 218 34.77 -2.26 -31.25
N GLN A 219 34.84 -3.20 -32.19
CA GLN A 219 36.00 -4.02 -32.47
C GLN A 219 37.20 -3.24 -33.07
N ARG A 220 38.39 -3.50 -32.47
CA ARG A 220 39.78 -3.54 -33.02
C ARG A 220 40.59 -2.23 -33.18
N PRO A 221 41.96 -2.29 -33.23
CA PRO A 221 42.92 -3.31 -32.77
C PRO A 221 44.13 -2.78 -31.95
N ILE A 222 44.74 -3.71 -31.19
CA ILE A 222 46.14 -3.86 -30.72
C ILE A 222 47.12 -2.67 -30.90
N SER A 223 47.59 -2.07 -29.79
CA SER A 223 49.02 -1.92 -29.39
C SER A 223 49.23 -0.86 -28.29
N ALA A 224 50.21 -1.13 -27.42
CA ALA A 224 50.96 -0.23 -26.53
C ALA A 224 50.43 0.09 -25.10
N ASN A 225 51.01 -0.67 -24.16
CA ASN A 225 51.52 -0.30 -22.83
C ASN A 225 51.44 1.16 -22.31
N VAL A 226 51.01 1.23 -21.03
CA VAL A 226 51.40 2.13 -19.92
C VAL A 226 50.72 3.51 -19.83
N SER A 227 49.84 3.67 -18.84
CA SER A 227 50.21 4.28 -17.55
C SER A 227 49.07 4.11 -16.52
N ASP A 228 49.42 3.62 -15.32
CA ASP A 228 48.56 3.57 -14.13
C ASP A 228 47.91 4.95 -13.87
N GLU A 229 46.61 5.06 -14.15
CA GLU A 229 45.80 6.12 -13.57
C GLU A 229 45.48 5.71 -12.13
N LYS A 230 46.10 6.44 -11.19
CA LYS A 230 45.92 6.31 -9.76
C LYS A 230 44.42 6.26 -9.43
N ALA A 231 43.98 5.14 -8.86
CA ALA A 231 42.72 5.08 -8.14
C ALA A 231 42.72 6.18 -7.08
N GLU A 232 41.74 7.07 -7.14
CA GLU A 232 41.50 8.05 -6.08
C GLU A 232 41.30 7.25 -4.76
N GLU A 233 42.25 7.35 -3.85
CA GLU A 233 42.15 6.75 -2.52
C GLU A 233 40.89 7.29 -1.84
N SER A 234 39.98 6.41 -1.44
CA SER A 234 38.80 6.80 -0.65
C SER A 234 39.27 7.56 0.60
N SER A 235 38.64 8.71 0.87
CA SER A 235 39.09 9.65 1.90
C SER A 235 39.12 9.08 3.33
N PHE A 236 38.52 7.90 3.53
CA PHE A 236 38.39 7.23 4.83
C PHE A 236 39.37 6.06 5.03
N GLY A 237 40.14 5.68 3.99
CA GLY A 237 41.03 4.52 4.04
C GLY A 237 40.28 3.20 4.29
N LYS A 238 41.00 2.17 4.75
CA LYS A 238 40.39 0.87 5.08
C LYS A 238 39.53 0.97 6.36
N VAL A 239 38.32 0.41 6.30
CA VAL A 239 37.36 0.37 7.40
C VAL A 239 37.65 -0.80 8.32
N LYS A 240 37.82 -0.52 9.62
CA LYS A 240 37.96 -1.51 10.69
C LYS A 240 36.72 -1.55 11.58
N ILE A 241 36.10 -0.40 11.83
CA ILE A 241 34.88 -0.27 12.63
C ILE A 241 33.90 0.61 11.85
N LEU A 242 32.69 0.10 11.63
CA LEU A 242 31.55 0.83 11.11
C LEU A 242 30.53 0.96 12.24
N HIS A 243 30.09 2.17 12.52
CA HIS A 243 29.12 2.44 13.57
C HIS A 243 27.96 3.26 13.00
N LEU A 244 26.75 2.77 13.19
CA LEU A 244 25.51 3.39 12.73
C LEU A 244 24.74 3.87 13.96
N GLU A 245 24.43 5.15 14.01
CA GLU A 245 23.55 5.72 15.03
C GLU A 245 22.16 5.92 14.41
N LEU A 246 21.16 5.22 14.95
CA LEU A 246 19.78 5.28 14.45
C LEU A 246 19.05 6.40 15.19
N CYS A 247 18.76 7.49 14.49
CA CYS A 247 18.28 8.74 15.10
C CYS A 247 16.76 8.85 15.12
N GLU A 248 16.08 8.34 14.08
CA GLU A 248 14.63 8.44 13.95
C GLU A 248 14.04 7.22 13.23
N ASN A 249 12.77 6.93 13.50
CA ASN A 249 11.95 5.99 12.73
C ASN A 249 10.86 6.74 11.95
N TRP A 250 10.00 6.02 11.24
CA TRP A 250 8.95 6.59 10.39
C TRP A 250 7.66 6.97 11.14
N GLY A 251 7.56 6.73 12.45
CA GLY A 251 6.38 7.10 13.26
C GLY A 251 6.00 6.11 14.37
N ALA A 252 6.72 4.99 14.54
CA ALA A 252 6.45 4.07 15.64
C ALA A 252 6.87 4.67 16.99
N ARG A 253 6.04 4.54 18.03
CA ARG A 253 6.26 5.21 19.32
C ARG A 253 7.55 4.73 20.03
N ASP A 254 7.74 3.42 20.15
CA ASP A 254 8.78 2.85 21.02
C ASP A 254 9.69 1.81 20.34
N LEU A 255 9.65 1.73 19.00
CA LEU A 255 10.30 0.65 18.25
C LEU A 255 11.14 1.20 17.10
N ILE A 256 12.29 0.57 16.86
CA ILE A 256 13.09 0.80 15.66
C ILE A 256 13.69 -0.52 15.16
N GLY A 257 13.65 -0.75 13.86
CA GLY A 257 14.07 -2.01 13.29
C GLY A 257 14.63 -1.89 11.88
N LEU A 258 15.23 -2.99 11.43
CA LEU A 258 15.71 -3.20 10.07
C LEU A 258 15.51 -4.67 9.73
N ASN A 259 15.24 -4.95 8.46
CA ASN A 259 15.22 -6.33 7.96
C ASN A 259 16.63 -6.88 7.81
N GLY A 260 17.55 -6.09 7.25
CA GLY A 260 18.88 -6.57 6.92
C GLY A 260 19.79 -5.50 6.35
N LEU A 261 21.07 -5.83 6.28
CA LEU A 261 22.17 -5.00 5.81
C LEU A 261 23.08 -5.84 4.92
N GLU A 262 23.56 -5.26 3.82
CA GLU A 262 24.71 -5.78 3.09
C GLU A 262 25.79 -4.71 2.95
N LEU A 263 27.04 -5.11 3.17
CA LEU A 263 28.18 -4.23 3.12
C LEU A 263 28.81 -4.32 1.74
N LEU A 264 28.93 -3.20 1.04
CA LEU A 264 29.45 -3.15 -0.33
C LEU A 264 30.92 -2.76 -0.30
N GLY A 265 31.78 -3.63 -0.83
CA GLY A 265 33.21 -3.41 -1.01
C GLY A 265 33.56 -2.88 -2.40
N ASN A 266 34.83 -3.02 -2.77
CA ASN A 266 35.33 -2.54 -4.05
C ASN A 266 34.53 -3.13 -5.23
N ARG A 267 34.20 -2.29 -6.22
CA ARG A 267 33.33 -2.65 -7.36
C ARG A 267 31.94 -3.17 -6.95
N GLN A 268 31.41 -2.72 -5.81
CA GLN A 268 30.11 -3.15 -5.27
C GLN A 268 30.03 -4.66 -4.97
N SER A 269 31.16 -5.32 -4.72
CA SER A 269 31.14 -6.70 -4.28
C SER A 269 30.61 -6.79 -2.85
N VAL A 270 29.67 -7.69 -2.57
CA VAL A 270 29.21 -7.93 -1.20
C VAL A 270 30.36 -8.47 -0.34
N ILE A 271 30.62 -7.79 0.79
CA ILE A 271 31.59 -8.23 1.78
C ILE A 271 31.00 -9.40 2.55
N ASP A 272 31.73 -10.51 2.61
CA ASP A 272 31.30 -11.71 3.30
C ASP A 272 30.98 -11.44 4.79
N PRO A 273 29.74 -11.70 5.24
CA PRO A 273 29.32 -11.56 6.64
C PRO A 273 30.22 -12.31 7.63
N SER A 274 30.82 -13.43 7.25
CA SER A 274 31.71 -14.21 8.11
C SER A 274 32.98 -13.45 8.53
N THR A 275 33.33 -12.40 7.77
CA THR A 275 34.52 -11.58 8.02
C THR A 275 34.26 -10.43 8.99
N VAL A 276 33.01 -10.26 9.44
CA VAL A 276 32.61 -9.16 10.34
C VAL A 276 31.92 -9.69 11.59
N THR A 277 31.99 -8.93 12.68
CA THR A 277 31.20 -9.18 13.90
C THR A 277 30.29 -8.00 14.14
N ILE A 278 28.99 -8.25 14.30
CA ILE A 278 27.96 -7.24 14.51
C ILE A 278 27.45 -7.26 15.95
N SER A 279 27.23 -6.07 16.50
CA SER A 279 26.59 -5.84 17.79
C SER A 279 25.60 -4.68 17.63
N ALA A 280 24.42 -4.77 18.22
CA ALA A 280 23.41 -3.73 18.16
C ALA A 280 22.77 -3.50 19.53
N SER A 281 22.18 -2.32 19.74
CA SER A 281 21.37 -2.03 20.92
C SER A 281 20.11 -2.93 20.95
N GLY A 282 19.59 -3.23 22.14
CA GLY A 282 18.34 -3.99 22.31
C GLY A 282 18.52 -5.48 22.61
N GLN A 283 17.40 -6.20 22.71
CA GLN A 283 17.37 -7.63 23.08
C GLN A 283 17.39 -8.58 21.87
N SER A 284 17.07 -8.10 20.67
CA SER A 284 17.07 -8.92 19.45
C SER A 284 18.47 -9.26 18.99
N ASP A 285 18.64 -10.46 18.45
CA ASP A 285 19.92 -10.94 17.93
C ASP A 285 20.40 -10.06 16.75
N PRO A 286 21.55 -9.35 16.89
CA PRO A 286 22.11 -8.53 15.82
C PRO A 286 22.51 -9.32 14.57
N GLN A 287 22.72 -10.64 14.68
CA GLN A 287 23.08 -11.49 13.54
C GLN A 287 21.99 -11.54 12.47
N ARG A 288 20.74 -11.25 12.85
CA ARG A 288 19.61 -11.16 11.90
C ARG A 288 19.84 -10.11 10.82
N LEU A 289 20.59 -9.05 11.13
CA LEU A 289 20.91 -8.00 10.16
C LEU A 289 21.84 -8.49 9.02
N LEU A 290 22.56 -9.60 9.20
CA LEU A 290 23.55 -10.11 8.24
C LEU A 290 23.25 -11.57 7.83
N ASN A 291 22.02 -12.05 8.04
CA ASN A 291 21.63 -13.44 7.77
C ASN A 291 21.36 -13.74 6.29
N GLY A 292 21.37 -12.72 5.42
CA GLY A 292 21.09 -12.82 3.98
C GLY A 292 19.62 -13.01 3.62
N LYS A 293 18.71 -13.08 4.60
CA LYS A 293 17.25 -13.19 4.40
C LYS A 293 16.59 -11.81 4.45
N ASN A 294 17.03 -10.91 3.57
CA ASN A 294 16.62 -9.50 3.68
C ASN A 294 15.19 -9.23 3.17
N LEU A 295 14.74 -9.99 2.16
CA LEU A 295 13.41 -9.89 1.56
C LEU A 295 12.39 -10.77 2.31
N THR A 296 12.05 -10.39 3.53
CA THR A 296 11.19 -11.18 4.42
C THR A 296 10.16 -10.31 5.14
N ARG A 297 9.10 -10.96 5.63
CA ARG A 297 8.14 -10.41 6.61
C ARG A 297 8.17 -11.17 7.93
N SER A 298 8.99 -12.22 8.03
CA SER A 298 9.05 -13.08 9.21
C SER A 298 9.70 -12.32 10.37
N PRO A 299 9.02 -12.18 11.53
CA PRO A 299 9.58 -11.56 12.73
C PRO A 299 10.86 -12.25 13.25
N GLU A 300 11.07 -13.51 12.87
CA GLU A 300 12.24 -14.32 13.26
C GLU A 300 13.51 -13.94 12.50
N ASP A 301 13.35 -13.43 11.28
CA ASP A 301 14.46 -13.11 10.38
C ASP A 301 14.86 -11.62 10.43
N VAL A 302 14.09 -10.77 11.12
CA VAL A 302 14.28 -9.31 11.19
C VAL A 302 14.80 -8.85 12.55
N TRP A 303 15.49 -7.71 12.58
CA TRP A 303 15.99 -7.08 13.80
C TRP A 303 15.09 -5.94 14.26
N LEU A 304 14.75 -5.94 15.55
CA LEU A 304 13.88 -4.95 16.19
C LEU A 304 14.42 -4.61 17.57
N SER A 305 14.44 -3.33 17.94
CA SER A 305 14.85 -2.85 19.26
C SER A 305 13.84 -1.86 19.81
N SER A 306 13.80 -1.71 21.14
CA SER A 306 13.19 -0.56 21.78
C SER A 306 13.88 0.72 21.31
N PHE A 307 13.11 1.78 21.11
CA PHE A 307 13.59 3.08 20.67
C PHE A 307 13.07 4.18 21.60
N GLU A 308 13.99 5.01 22.07
CA GLU A 308 13.66 6.24 22.80
C GLU A 308 14.42 7.39 22.12
N VAL A 309 13.75 8.50 21.84
CA VAL A 309 14.31 9.64 21.09
C VAL A 309 15.59 10.24 21.71
N ASN A 310 15.78 10.03 23.02
CA ASN A 310 16.96 10.51 23.75
C ASN A 310 18.00 9.41 24.04
N SER A 311 17.75 8.18 23.60
CA SER A 311 18.67 7.05 23.73
C SER A 311 19.44 6.83 22.44
N THR A 312 20.69 6.39 22.56
CA THR A 312 21.53 6.08 21.40
C THR A 312 21.30 4.63 20.98
N THR A 313 20.32 4.39 20.11
CA THR A 313 20.19 3.09 19.45
C THR A 313 21.24 2.99 18.36
N THR A 314 22.13 2.00 18.47
CA THR A 314 23.29 1.89 17.57
C THR A 314 23.46 0.48 17.03
N ILE A 315 24.06 0.39 15.85
CA ILE A 315 24.54 -0.86 15.25
C ILE A 315 26.03 -0.68 14.97
N THR A 316 26.86 -1.55 15.52
CA THR A 316 28.31 -1.53 15.34
C THR A 316 28.77 -2.81 14.66
N ILE A 317 29.52 -2.65 13.57
CA ILE A 317 30.09 -3.73 12.78
C ILE A 317 31.61 -3.60 12.83
N ASN A 318 32.28 -4.64 13.33
CA ASN A 318 33.74 -4.71 13.39
C ASN A 318 34.25 -5.68 12.32
N PHE A 319 35.16 -5.19 11.48
CA PHE A 319 35.76 -6.01 10.43
C PHE A 319 36.94 -6.79 11.01
N SER A 320 37.04 -8.09 10.71
CA SER A 320 38.17 -8.93 11.17
C SER A 320 39.50 -8.40 10.62
N LYS A 321 39.51 -8.01 9.34
CA LYS A 321 40.62 -7.33 8.67
C LYS A 321 40.12 -5.98 8.14
N PRO A 322 40.93 -4.91 8.16
CA PRO A 322 40.55 -3.66 7.53
C PRO A 322 40.23 -3.88 6.04
N SER A 323 39.03 -3.47 5.62
CA SER A 323 38.49 -3.70 4.28
C SER A 323 38.04 -2.39 3.62
N GLU A 324 37.97 -2.37 2.29
CA GLU A 324 37.40 -1.24 1.55
C GLU A 324 35.87 -1.35 1.60
N LEU A 325 35.19 -0.26 1.99
CA LEU A 325 33.74 -0.15 2.06
C LEU A 325 33.32 1.05 1.20
N THR A 326 32.53 0.81 0.17
CA THR A 326 32.05 1.85 -0.75
C THR A 326 30.60 2.25 -0.46
N GLY A 327 29.81 1.36 0.14
CA GLY A 327 28.41 1.61 0.47
C GLY A 327 27.80 0.55 1.36
N ILE A 328 26.53 0.76 1.69
CA ILE A 328 25.73 -0.14 2.52
C ILE A 328 24.36 -0.25 1.85
N SER A 329 23.89 -1.47 1.62
CA SER A 329 22.54 -1.77 1.18
C SER A 329 21.66 -2.00 2.40
N PHE A 330 20.56 -1.26 2.50
CA PHE A 330 19.61 -1.34 3.60
C PHE A 330 18.30 -1.98 3.15
N TRP A 331 17.85 -2.98 3.90
CA TRP A 331 16.45 -3.42 3.88
C TRP A 331 15.79 -2.94 5.16
N ASN A 332 14.89 -1.99 5.02
CA ASN A 332 14.20 -1.41 6.16
C ASN A 332 13.17 -2.39 6.74
N TYR A 333 12.70 -2.12 7.96
CA TYR A 333 11.81 -3.05 8.68
C TYR A 333 10.46 -3.24 7.97
N ASN A 334 10.11 -4.50 7.65
CA ASN A 334 9.06 -4.82 6.68
C ASN A 334 8.06 -5.89 7.13
N VAL A 335 7.88 -6.11 8.44
CA VAL A 335 7.00 -7.18 8.96
C VAL A 335 5.55 -7.04 8.47
N SER A 336 5.01 -5.82 8.50
CA SER A 336 3.69 -5.48 7.95
C SER A 336 3.66 -4.01 7.51
N PRO A 337 2.65 -3.56 6.76
CA PRO A 337 2.49 -2.14 6.41
C PRO A 337 2.44 -1.22 7.62
N GLU A 338 1.79 -1.63 8.69
CA GLU A 338 1.65 -0.87 9.95
C GLU A 338 2.96 -0.90 10.74
N MET A 339 3.58 -2.07 10.82
CA MET A 339 4.82 -2.25 11.56
C MET A 339 6.03 -1.64 10.85
N SER A 340 5.96 -1.41 9.53
CA SER A 340 7.03 -0.76 8.76
C SER A 340 7.33 0.68 9.17
N TYR A 341 6.42 1.33 9.93
CA TYR A 341 6.69 2.62 10.58
C TYR A 341 7.76 2.55 11.68
N ALA A 342 8.08 1.34 12.18
CA ALA A 342 9.24 1.10 13.03
C ALA A 342 10.56 1.06 12.24
N GLY A 343 10.51 1.15 10.91
CA GLY A 343 11.72 1.24 10.09
C GLY A 343 12.55 2.49 10.41
N VAL A 344 13.86 2.39 10.27
CA VAL A 344 14.78 3.52 10.42
C VAL A 344 14.47 4.58 9.36
N ARG A 345 14.32 5.83 9.77
CA ARG A 345 14.12 7.00 8.90
C ARG A 345 15.40 7.78 8.74
N LEU A 346 16.10 8.05 9.84
CA LEU A 346 17.31 8.88 9.85
C LEU A 346 18.42 8.16 10.60
N LEU A 347 19.62 8.14 10.02
CA LEU A 347 20.81 7.60 10.70
C LEU A 347 22.08 8.40 10.41
N HIS A 348 23.07 8.28 11.29
CA HIS A 348 24.44 8.76 11.09
C HIS A 348 25.38 7.57 10.91
N ILE A 349 26.33 7.70 9.98
CA ILE A 349 27.34 6.68 9.67
C ILE A 349 28.69 7.18 10.13
N PHE A 350 29.34 6.40 10.99
CA PHE A 350 30.69 6.65 11.48
C PHE A 350 31.64 5.52 11.01
N ILE A 351 32.78 5.91 10.48
CA ILE A 351 33.83 5.00 10.01
C ILE A 351 35.08 5.25 10.85
N ASN A 352 35.58 4.22 11.51
CA ASN A 352 36.75 4.28 12.40
C ASN A 352 36.64 5.41 13.45
N GLY A 353 35.42 5.66 13.96
CA GLY A 353 35.13 6.71 14.93
C GLY A 353 35.01 8.13 14.36
N ARG A 354 35.09 8.32 13.03
CA ARG A 354 34.88 9.61 12.36
C ARG A 354 33.52 9.60 11.67
N LEU A 355 32.77 10.70 11.77
CA LEU A 355 31.51 10.88 11.06
C LEU A 355 31.78 10.88 9.54
N ALA A 356 31.28 9.86 8.85
CA ALA A 356 31.42 9.68 7.41
C ALA A 356 30.22 10.25 6.66
N ALA A 357 29.00 10.02 7.16
CA ALA A 357 27.76 10.58 6.62
C ALA A 357 26.82 10.97 7.76
N SER A 358 26.26 12.17 7.71
CA SER A 358 25.23 12.62 8.65
C SER A 358 23.88 12.71 7.98
N ASN A 359 22.82 12.58 8.78
CA ASN A 359 21.43 12.69 8.36
C ASN A 359 21.11 11.87 7.09
N VAL A 360 21.57 10.63 7.04
CA VAL A 360 21.26 9.69 5.97
C VAL A 360 19.79 9.29 6.09
N LEU A 361 19.02 9.59 5.05
CA LEU A 361 17.59 9.30 5.02
C LEU A 361 17.34 7.92 4.42
N LEU A 362 16.70 7.04 5.19
CA LEU A 362 16.30 5.72 4.72
C LEU A 362 14.81 5.70 4.40
N ARG A 363 14.47 5.15 3.23
CA ARG A 363 13.12 4.92 2.72
C ARG A 363 12.39 3.93 3.60
N LYS A 364 11.12 4.20 3.91
CA LYS A 364 10.23 3.27 4.60
C LYS A 364 10.08 1.98 3.79
N ALA A 365 10.02 0.82 4.45
CA ALA A 365 9.69 -0.42 3.74
C ALA A 365 8.19 -0.44 3.39
N PRO A 366 7.78 -1.10 2.31
CA PRO A 366 6.39 -1.11 1.85
C PRO A 366 5.41 -1.92 2.73
N GLY A 367 5.91 -2.82 3.58
CA GLY A 367 5.10 -3.78 4.35
C GLY A 367 4.72 -5.06 3.59
N TYR A 368 5.22 -5.22 2.36
CA TYR A 368 5.02 -6.39 1.50
C TYR A 368 6.33 -6.74 0.76
N VAL A 369 6.34 -7.89 0.08
CA VAL A 369 7.53 -8.43 -0.63
C VAL A 369 7.25 -8.60 -2.14
N PHE A 370 6.49 -7.67 -2.73
CA PHE A 370 6.18 -7.70 -4.17
C PHE A 370 7.38 -7.37 -5.05
N PHE A 371 8.30 -6.58 -4.51
CA PHE A 371 9.57 -6.24 -5.12
C PHE A 371 10.62 -6.12 -4.02
N ASP A 372 11.89 -6.20 -4.42
CA ASP A 372 12.97 -5.99 -3.49
C ASP A 372 13.19 -4.49 -3.23
N PHE A 373 12.91 -4.10 -1.98
CA PHE A 373 12.86 -2.74 -1.48
C PHE A 373 14.21 -2.25 -0.93
N VAL A 374 15.31 -2.91 -1.27
CA VAL A 374 16.68 -2.47 -0.96
C VAL A 374 16.92 -1.01 -1.30
N GLN A 375 17.62 -0.30 -0.42
CA GLN A 375 18.12 1.06 -0.68
C GLN A 375 19.63 1.09 -0.50
N ASP A 376 20.34 1.49 -1.55
CA ASP A 376 21.80 1.61 -1.51
C ASP A 376 22.22 3.02 -1.04
N VAL A 377 23.11 3.05 -0.04
CA VAL A 377 23.72 4.28 0.47
C VAL A 377 25.22 4.21 0.24
N PHE A 378 25.72 5.06 -0.66
CA PHE A 378 27.16 5.15 -0.97
C PHE A 378 27.86 6.17 -0.06
N ILE A 379 28.99 5.76 0.52
CA ILE A 379 29.75 6.57 1.47
C ILE A 379 30.40 7.78 0.79
N ASP A 380 30.84 7.63 -0.45
CA ASP A 380 31.50 8.70 -1.21
C ASP A 380 30.52 9.79 -1.69
N ARG A 381 29.21 9.52 -1.61
CA ARG A 381 28.14 10.45 -1.97
C ARG A 381 27.05 10.43 -0.90
N PRO A 382 27.34 10.92 0.32
CA PRO A 382 26.40 10.83 1.42
C PRO A 382 25.17 11.67 1.09
N THR A 383 24.04 10.99 0.95
CA THR A 383 22.73 11.59 0.70
C THR A 383 22.20 12.20 1.99
N THR A 384 22.78 13.35 2.32
CA THR A 384 22.37 14.18 3.45
C THR A 384 20.95 14.69 3.21
N ALA A 385 20.03 14.37 4.14
CA ALA A 385 18.72 14.98 4.18
C ALA A 385 18.90 16.49 4.32
N ARG A 386 18.62 17.23 3.24
CA ARG A 386 18.40 18.67 3.36
C ARG A 386 17.00 18.85 3.91
N PRO A 387 16.81 19.59 5.01
CA PRO A 387 15.47 19.96 5.44
C PRO A 387 14.78 20.64 4.26
N LEU A 388 13.66 20.05 3.83
CA LEU A 388 12.80 20.63 2.81
C LEU A 388 12.25 21.92 3.40
N THR A 389 12.90 23.04 3.08
CA THR A 389 12.26 24.34 3.17
C THR A 389 11.09 24.26 2.22
N ARG A 390 9.84 24.18 2.71
CA ARG A 390 8.63 24.25 1.86
C ARG A 390 8.76 25.47 0.97
N PRO A 391 9.05 25.35 -0.33
CA PRO A 391 8.76 26.44 -1.22
C PRO A 391 7.30 26.21 -1.65
N MET A 392 6.63 27.26 -2.10
CA MET A 392 5.36 27.14 -2.82
C MET A 392 5.63 26.36 -4.12
N THR A 393 5.73 25.02 -4.08
CA THR A 393 6.08 24.19 -5.23
C THR A 393 4.91 23.31 -5.61
N SER A 394 4.51 23.40 -6.87
CA SER A 394 3.57 22.50 -7.56
C SER A 394 4.18 21.12 -7.82
N SER A 395 4.62 20.43 -6.77
CA SER A 395 5.23 19.11 -6.87
C SER A 395 5.15 18.37 -5.55
N ILE A 396 4.92 17.06 -5.63
CA ILE A 396 4.96 16.15 -4.49
C ILE A 396 6.34 15.54 -4.39
N TYR A 397 6.83 15.38 -3.16
CA TYR A 397 8.17 14.87 -2.87
C TYR A 397 8.04 13.55 -2.13
N GLY A 398 8.62 12.48 -2.66
CA GLY A 398 8.58 11.19 -2.01
C GLY A 398 9.51 10.17 -2.64
N PHE A 399 9.62 9.01 -1.99
CA PHE A 399 10.47 7.91 -2.42
C PHE A 399 9.75 6.91 -3.32
N ILE A 400 8.50 6.59 -3.00
CA ILE A 400 7.69 5.58 -3.68
C ILE A 400 6.46 6.25 -4.25
N PHE A 401 6.32 6.20 -5.58
CA PHE A 401 5.08 6.56 -6.26
C PHE A 401 4.38 5.26 -6.67
N GLN A 402 3.26 4.96 -6.03
CA GLN A 402 2.48 3.76 -6.28
C GLN A 402 1.24 4.13 -7.11
N LEU A 403 1.00 3.40 -8.19
CA LEU A 403 -0.23 3.46 -8.97
C LEU A 403 -0.99 2.15 -8.76
N GLN A 404 -2.17 2.23 -8.16
CA GLN A 404 -3.07 1.09 -7.96
C GLN A 404 -4.18 1.12 -9.01
N LEU A 405 -4.22 0.09 -9.84
CA LEU A 405 -5.17 -0.06 -10.93
C LEU A 405 -6.39 -0.81 -10.39
N LEU A 406 -7.48 -0.07 -10.15
CA LEU A 406 -8.63 -0.56 -9.40
C LEU A 406 -9.60 -1.38 -10.27
N SER A 407 -9.73 -1.03 -11.55
CA SER A 407 -10.63 -1.73 -12.48
C SER A 407 -10.26 -1.44 -13.94
N SER A 408 -10.79 -2.26 -14.83
CA SER A 408 -10.69 -2.06 -16.28
C SER A 408 -11.98 -1.46 -16.86
N TRP A 409 -11.95 -1.11 -18.15
CA TRP A 409 -13.14 -0.66 -18.88
C TRP A 409 -14.12 -1.80 -19.24
N GLY A 410 -13.76 -3.07 -19.02
CA GLY A 410 -14.67 -4.19 -19.26
C GLY A 410 -14.05 -5.59 -19.38
N ASP A 411 -12.77 -5.77 -19.09
CA ASP A 411 -12.12 -7.09 -19.02
C ASP A 411 -11.88 -7.48 -17.54
N GLU A 412 -12.48 -8.59 -17.11
CA GLU A 412 -12.42 -9.07 -15.72
C GLU A 412 -11.10 -9.78 -15.38
N PHE A 413 -10.32 -10.17 -16.40
CA PHE A 413 -9.14 -11.03 -16.22
C PHE A 413 -7.83 -10.30 -16.45
N TYR A 414 -7.81 -9.27 -17.28
CA TYR A 414 -6.59 -8.59 -17.68
C TYR A 414 -6.72 -7.08 -17.62
N ILE A 415 -5.64 -6.45 -17.17
CA ILE A 415 -5.52 -5.00 -17.12
C ILE A 415 -4.15 -4.57 -17.65
N GLY A 416 -4.12 -3.47 -18.38
CA GLY A 416 -2.90 -3.01 -19.03
C GLY A 416 -2.80 -1.50 -19.18
N LEU A 417 -1.61 -1.07 -19.55
CA LEU A 417 -1.27 0.31 -19.91
C LEU A 417 -0.28 0.31 -21.07
N ASN A 418 -0.24 1.40 -21.82
CA ASN A 418 0.77 1.62 -22.84
C ASN A 418 2.06 2.21 -22.26
N GLY A 419 1.97 3.09 -21.25
CA GLY A 419 3.13 3.81 -20.75
C GLY A 419 2.80 4.71 -19.57
N ILE A 420 3.82 5.06 -18.79
CA ILE A 420 3.75 6.02 -17.69
C ILE A 420 4.98 6.92 -17.74
N GLU A 421 4.78 8.22 -17.57
CA GLU A 421 5.85 9.22 -17.51
C GLU A 421 5.75 10.05 -16.24
N LEU A 422 6.89 10.32 -15.62
CA LEU A 422 7.02 11.22 -14.47
C LEU A 422 7.77 12.48 -14.90
N TYR A 423 7.29 13.65 -14.50
CA TYR A 423 7.90 14.94 -14.82
C TYR A 423 8.35 15.65 -13.54
N ASP A 424 9.51 16.30 -13.60
CA ASP A 424 10.08 17.03 -12.47
C ASP A 424 9.50 18.46 -12.35
N ARG A 425 10.00 19.24 -11.39
CA ARG A 425 9.57 20.64 -11.16
C ARG A 425 9.80 21.58 -12.35
N ARG A 426 10.65 21.22 -13.29
CA ARG A 426 10.96 21.99 -14.51
C ARG A 426 10.14 21.52 -15.71
N HIS A 427 9.22 20.58 -15.51
CA HIS A 427 8.49 19.89 -16.57
C HIS A 427 9.43 19.09 -17.49
N GLU A 428 10.58 18.66 -16.97
CA GLU A 428 11.48 17.76 -17.68
C GLU A 428 11.15 16.31 -17.29
N ARG A 429 11.11 15.41 -18.28
CA ARG A 429 10.83 13.98 -18.03
C ARG A 429 11.93 13.39 -17.16
N ILE A 430 11.54 12.82 -16.03
CA ILE A 430 12.42 12.09 -15.13
C ILE A 430 12.86 10.80 -15.83
N LYS A 431 14.18 10.59 -15.89
CA LYS A 431 14.77 9.40 -16.50
C LYS A 431 14.67 8.19 -15.55
N VAL A 432 13.50 7.55 -15.56
CA VAL A 432 13.25 6.28 -14.86
C VAL A 432 14.02 5.15 -15.55
N LYS A 433 14.72 4.33 -14.76
CA LYS A 433 15.41 3.12 -15.24
C LYS A 433 14.67 1.87 -14.77
N ALA A 434 15.02 0.72 -15.33
CA ALA A 434 14.46 -0.58 -14.95
C ALA A 434 14.48 -0.85 -13.44
N HIS A 435 15.56 -0.47 -12.74
CA HIS A 435 15.67 -0.67 -11.28
C HIS A 435 14.73 0.21 -10.45
N ASN A 436 14.23 1.31 -11.02
CA ASN A 436 13.26 2.18 -10.35
C ASN A 436 11.83 1.69 -10.54
N LEU A 437 11.58 0.70 -11.40
CA LEU A 437 10.25 0.24 -11.73
C LEU A 437 10.00 -1.13 -11.13
N ALA A 438 8.83 -1.31 -10.53
CA ALA A 438 8.29 -2.62 -10.21
C ALA A 438 6.80 -2.66 -10.55
N ALA A 439 6.29 -3.85 -10.86
CA ALA A 439 4.87 -4.07 -11.05
C ALA A 439 4.44 -5.38 -10.39
N PHE A 440 3.23 -5.40 -9.85
CA PHE A 440 2.65 -6.60 -9.25
C PHE A 440 1.18 -6.76 -9.65
N PRO A 441 0.80 -7.88 -10.31
CA PRO A 441 1.71 -8.87 -10.89
C PRO A 441 2.60 -8.25 -11.98
N GLU A 442 3.79 -8.81 -12.19
CA GLU A 442 4.77 -8.22 -13.10
C GLU A 442 4.24 -8.15 -14.54
N SER A 443 3.68 -9.25 -15.04
CA SER A 443 3.05 -9.35 -16.35
C SER A 443 2.21 -10.63 -16.42
N VAL A 444 1.59 -10.87 -17.58
CA VAL A 444 0.92 -12.14 -17.89
C VAL A 444 1.81 -13.38 -17.82
N ASN A 445 3.14 -13.22 -17.81
CA ASN A 445 4.09 -14.33 -17.66
C ASN A 445 4.05 -14.98 -16.26
N ILE A 446 3.34 -14.40 -15.29
CA ILE A 446 3.07 -15.08 -14.02
C ILE A 446 2.12 -16.28 -14.17
N LEU A 447 1.37 -16.35 -15.27
CA LEU A 447 0.43 -17.44 -15.52
C LEU A 447 1.18 -18.68 -16.04
N PRO A 448 0.90 -19.89 -15.52
CA PRO A 448 1.66 -21.11 -15.86
C PRO A 448 1.51 -21.55 -17.32
N THR A 449 0.57 -20.98 -18.07
CA THR A 449 0.29 -21.32 -19.48
C THR A 449 0.88 -20.30 -20.45
N VAL A 450 1.57 -19.27 -19.96
CA VAL A 450 2.12 -18.18 -20.77
C VAL A 450 3.64 -18.17 -20.59
N GLU A 451 4.37 -18.24 -21.70
CA GLU A 451 5.83 -18.17 -21.72
C GLU A 451 6.28 -17.06 -22.68
N ASP A 452 7.28 -16.29 -22.25
CA ASP A 452 7.97 -15.25 -23.03
C ASP A 452 7.03 -14.24 -23.73
N ASP A 453 5.91 -13.89 -23.08
CA ASP A 453 5.03 -12.84 -23.59
C ASP A 453 5.74 -11.48 -23.51
N PRO A 454 5.75 -10.70 -24.59
CA PRO A 454 6.55 -9.47 -24.65
C PRO A 454 5.94 -8.32 -23.85
N ARG A 455 4.74 -8.46 -23.28
CA ARG A 455 4.02 -7.40 -22.55
C ARG A 455 4.50 -7.24 -21.10
N THR A 456 5.79 -6.98 -20.95
CA THR A 456 6.48 -6.87 -19.65
C THR A 456 6.34 -5.47 -19.04
N SER A 457 6.58 -5.36 -17.73
CA SER A 457 6.49 -4.08 -17.00
C SER A 457 7.43 -3.00 -17.55
N LEU A 458 8.58 -3.36 -18.13
CA LEU A 458 9.53 -2.40 -18.73
C LEU A 458 8.92 -1.59 -19.89
N ASN A 459 7.90 -2.12 -20.55
CA ASN A 459 7.19 -1.40 -21.60
C ASN A 459 6.48 -0.14 -21.07
N LEU A 460 6.21 -0.06 -19.76
CA LEU A 460 5.67 1.15 -19.14
C LEU A 460 6.61 2.36 -19.27
N ILE A 461 7.91 2.15 -19.45
CA ILE A 461 8.92 3.21 -19.46
C ILE A 461 9.75 3.27 -20.76
N ASN A 462 9.39 2.49 -21.79
CA ASN A 462 10.11 2.45 -23.07
C ASN A 462 9.98 3.76 -23.89
N GLY A 463 8.99 4.60 -23.59
CA GLY A 463 8.70 5.85 -24.31
C GLY A 463 7.87 5.68 -25.59
N CYS A 464 7.41 4.47 -25.90
CA CYS A 464 6.56 4.16 -27.04
C CYS A 464 5.08 4.18 -26.64
N ASN A 465 4.57 5.34 -26.21
CA ASN A 465 3.29 5.41 -25.49
C ASN A 465 2.03 5.38 -26.38
N ASP A 466 2.10 5.82 -27.65
CA ASP A 466 0.99 5.76 -28.61
C ASP A 466 1.22 4.63 -29.62
N THR A 467 0.77 3.43 -29.26
CA THR A 467 1.03 2.19 -30.00
C THR A 467 -0.08 1.17 -29.76
N ASP A 468 -0.32 0.29 -30.72
CA ASP A 468 -1.18 -0.91 -30.58
C ASP A 468 -0.36 -2.22 -30.72
N ARG A 469 0.97 -2.10 -30.81
CA ARG A 469 1.90 -3.24 -30.89
C ARG A 469 2.05 -3.88 -29.51
N ALA A 470 1.79 -5.18 -29.43
CA ALA A 470 1.87 -5.93 -28.17
C ALA A 470 3.24 -5.82 -27.51
N GLU A 471 4.32 -5.88 -28.28
CA GLU A 471 5.68 -5.82 -27.73
C GLU A 471 6.06 -4.48 -27.09
N GLU A 472 5.26 -3.43 -27.26
CA GLU A 472 5.54 -2.10 -26.69
C GLU A 472 4.55 -1.71 -25.58
N MET A 473 3.65 -2.60 -25.16
CA MET A 473 2.64 -2.32 -24.11
C MET A 473 2.79 -3.26 -22.93
N TRP A 474 2.22 -2.89 -21.79
CA TRP A 474 2.19 -3.74 -20.60
C TRP A 474 0.81 -4.36 -20.38
N LEU A 475 0.78 -5.64 -20.00
CA LEU A 475 -0.44 -6.34 -19.61
C LEU A 475 -0.15 -7.30 -18.46
N THR A 476 -1.05 -7.32 -17.49
CA THR A 476 -0.94 -8.18 -16.31
C THR A 476 -2.32 -8.75 -15.95
N PRO A 477 -2.41 -9.94 -15.32
CA PRO A 477 -3.69 -10.47 -14.90
C PRO A 477 -4.24 -9.70 -13.70
N MET A 478 -5.57 -9.58 -13.64
CA MET A 478 -6.27 -9.17 -12.43
C MET A 478 -6.40 -10.41 -11.54
N LEU A 479 -5.61 -10.47 -10.47
CA LEU A 479 -5.68 -11.58 -9.51
C LEU A 479 -6.88 -11.37 -8.58
N PRO A 480 -7.56 -12.46 -8.15
CA PRO A 480 -8.63 -12.37 -7.17
C PRO A 480 -8.17 -11.56 -5.94
N ASN A 481 -8.97 -10.57 -5.55
CA ASN A 481 -8.79 -9.77 -4.34
C ASN A 481 -7.51 -8.95 -4.30
N ARG A 482 -6.88 -8.73 -5.46
CA ARG A 482 -5.68 -7.91 -5.59
C ARG A 482 -5.78 -7.01 -6.81
N CYS A 483 -5.66 -5.71 -6.58
CA CYS A 483 -5.44 -4.75 -7.65
C CYS A 483 -4.02 -4.90 -8.21
N ALA A 484 -3.88 -4.74 -9.53
CA ALA A 484 -2.56 -4.57 -10.12
C ALA A 484 -1.93 -3.25 -9.61
N ARG A 485 -0.63 -3.28 -9.34
CA ARG A 485 0.12 -2.13 -8.82
C ARG A 485 1.37 -1.89 -9.65
N VAL A 486 1.68 -0.63 -9.88
CA VAL A 486 2.95 -0.18 -10.46
C VAL A 486 3.64 0.71 -9.44
N PHE A 487 4.94 0.52 -9.25
CA PHE A 487 5.75 1.25 -8.28
C PHE A 487 6.91 1.92 -9.00
N PHE A 488 7.08 3.22 -8.75
CA PHE A 488 8.33 3.92 -9.02
C PHE A 488 9.05 4.15 -7.70
N VAL A 489 10.19 3.47 -7.54
CA VAL A 489 10.97 3.41 -6.30
C VAL A 489 12.31 4.08 -6.52
N PHE A 490 12.58 5.10 -5.72
CA PHE A 490 13.82 5.88 -5.79
C PHE A 490 14.61 5.75 -4.49
N ASP A 491 15.93 5.71 -4.58
CA ASP A 491 16.81 5.68 -3.40
C ASP A 491 16.96 7.04 -2.72
N MET A 492 16.51 8.09 -3.42
CA MET A 492 16.36 9.42 -2.90
C MET A 492 14.97 9.96 -3.19
N PRO A 493 14.41 10.79 -2.31
CA PRO A 493 13.14 11.42 -2.61
C PRO A 493 13.22 12.25 -3.89
N VAL A 494 12.24 12.08 -4.77
CA VAL A 494 12.16 12.80 -6.05
C VAL A 494 10.97 13.74 -6.01
N ALA A 495 11.16 14.96 -6.55
CA ALA A 495 10.08 15.90 -6.77
C ALA A 495 9.38 15.60 -8.09
N VAL A 496 8.13 15.18 -8.04
CA VAL A 496 7.30 14.95 -9.23
C VAL A 496 6.23 16.04 -9.29
N SER A 497 6.15 16.74 -10.42
CA SER A 497 5.14 17.77 -10.69
C SER A 497 3.93 17.20 -11.44
N CYS A 498 4.14 16.18 -12.27
CA CYS A 498 3.11 15.58 -13.09
C CYS A 498 3.39 14.09 -13.34
N VAL A 499 2.32 13.31 -13.38
CA VAL A 499 2.30 11.91 -13.83
C VAL A 499 1.39 11.81 -15.06
N VAL A 500 1.93 11.29 -16.16
CA VAL A 500 1.17 11.05 -17.40
C VAL A 500 0.99 9.56 -17.57
N ILE A 501 -0.25 9.12 -17.75
CA ILE A 501 -0.63 7.71 -17.87
C ILE A 501 -1.27 7.51 -19.25
N TYR A 502 -0.72 6.57 -20.01
CA TYR A 502 -1.17 6.22 -21.35
C TYR A 502 -1.89 4.86 -21.28
N ASN A 503 -3.18 4.86 -21.60
CA ASN A 503 -4.07 3.72 -21.40
C ASN A 503 -3.90 2.63 -22.48
N TYR A 504 -4.30 1.40 -22.19
CA TYR A 504 -4.09 0.26 -23.09
C TYR A 504 -4.89 0.38 -24.39
N ARG A 505 -4.20 0.46 -25.53
CA ARG A 505 -4.84 0.73 -26.83
C ARG A 505 -5.30 -0.51 -27.58
N LYS A 506 -4.51 -1.59 -27.59
CA LYS A 506 -4.77 -2.79 -28.43
C LYS A 506 -6.14 -3.43 -28.19
N THR A 507 -6.62 -3.38 -26.96
CA THR A 507 -7.96 -3.87 -26.60
C THR A 507 -8.51 -2.93 -25.53
N PRO A 508 -9.23 -1.86 -25.89
CA PRO A 508 -9.60 -0.80 -24.96
C PRO A 508 -10.33 -1.26 -23.70
N THR A 509 -11.07 -2.36 -23.75
CA THR A 509 -11.74 -2.95 -22.58
C THR A 509 -10.76 -3.44 -21.50
N ARG A 510 -9.51 -3.76 -21.86
CA ARG A 510 -8.42 -4.10 -20.92
C ARG A 510 -7.70 -2.88 -20.36
N GLY A 511 -8.02 -1.69 -20.87
CA GLY A 511 -7.48 -0.45 -20.33
C GLY A 511 -7.99 -0.19 -18.92
N VAL A 512 -7.18 0.51 -18.13
CA VAL A 512 -7.55 0.95 -16.78
C VAL A 512 -8.73 1.92 -16.87
N ARG A 513 -9.71 1.75 -15.99
CA ARG A 513 -10.79 2.72 -15.78
C ARG A 513 -10.51 3.54 -14.53
N HIS A 514 -10.62 2.95 -13.33
CA HIS A 514 -10.36 3.66 -12.08
C HIS A 514 -8.91 3.43 -11.61
N ILE A 515 -8.22 4.49 -11.18
CA ILE A 515 -6.83 4.45 -10.69
C ILE A 515 -6.68 5.29 -9.42
N SER A 516 -5.84 4.83 -8.50
CA SER A 516 -5.38 5.59 -7.34
C SER A 516 -3.87 5.74 -7.40
N VAL A 517 -3.36 6.94 -7.12
CA VAL A 517 -1.93 7.24 -7.04
C VAL A 517 -1.60 7.67 -5.63
N SER A 518 -0.63 7.01 -5.00
CA SER A 518 -0.10 7.39 -3.70
C SER A 518 1.39 7.68 -3.74
N VAL A 519 1.84 8.54 -2.84
CA VAL A 519 3.26 8.89 -2.64
C VAL A 519 3.60 8.65 -1.18
N ASP A 520 4.56 7.76 -0.92
CA ASP A 520 4.95 7.33 0.43
C ASP A 520 3.73 7.03 1.33
N ASP A 521 2.83 6.18 0.81
CA ASP A 521 1.56 5.73 1.41
C ASP A 521 0.40 6.74 1.44
N LEU A 522 0.64 8.02 1.14
CA LEU A 522 -0.42 9.04 1.08
C LEU A 522 -1.07 9.06 -0.30
N ILE A 523 -2.38 8.88 -0.39
CA ILE A 523 -3.12 8.99 -1.66
C ILE A 523 -3.10 10.47 -2.09
N VAL A 524 -2.59 10.72 -3.28
CA VAL A 524 -2.47 12.08 -3.86
C VAL A 524 -3.41 12.30 -5.04
N TYR A 525 -3.96 11.22 -5.61
CA TYR A 525 -4.94 11.28 -6.68
C TYR A 525 -5.79 10.00 -6.70
N SER A 526 -7.07 10.15 -6.99
CA SER A 526 -7.98 9.04 -7.30
C SER A 526 -8.95 9.50 -8.38
N GLY A 527 -9.14 8.70 -9.43
CA GLY A 527 -10.01 9.09 -10.54
C GLY A 527 -10.01 8.14 -11.72
N ASP A 528 -10.60 8.61 -12.82
CA ASP A 528 -10.77 7.84 -14.06
C ASP A 528 -9.67 8.11 -15.09
N VAL A 529 -9.21 7.04 -15.74
CA VAL A 529 -8.34 7.06 -16.91
C VAL A 529 -9.21 6.97 -18.16
N PRO A 530 -9.14 7.96 -19.08
CA PRO A 530 -9.89 7.90 -20.34
C PRO A 530 -9.61 6.61 -21.12
N ALA A 531 -10.66 5.98 -21.65
CA ALA A 531 -10.52 4.81 -22.50
C ALA A 531 -9.75 5.16 -23.78
N SER A 532 -8.88 4.25 -24.22
CA SER A 532 -8.29 4.33 -25.56
C SER A 532 -9.34 4.05 -26.64
N THR A 533 -9.13 4.59 -27.83
CA THR A 533 -9.88 4.21 -29.03
C THR A 533 -8.99 3.37 -29.94
N VAL A 534 -9.56 2.82 -31.01
CA VAL A 534 -8.78 2.10 -32.04
C VAL A 534 -7.72 3.00 -32.67
N GLU A 535 -7.95 4.31 -32.70
CA GLU A 535 -7.10 5.28 -33.39
C GLU A 535 -6.14 6.02 -32.46
N LYS A 536 -6.48 6.18 -31.17
CA LYS A 536 -5.72 7.03 -30.25
C LYS A 536 -5.67 6.43 -28.84
N THR A 537 -4.49 6.48 -28.23
CA THR A 537 -4.32 6.15 -26.82
C THR A 537 -5.03 7.17 -25.91
N GLY A 538 -5.79 6.67 -24.93
CA GLY A 538 -6.36 7.48 -23.85
C GLY A 538 -5.26 7.98 -22.93
N ILE A 539 -5.29 9.25 -22.53
CA ILE A 539 -4.23 9.88 -21.74
C ILE A 539 -4.86 10.53 -20.53
N LEU A 540 -4.35 10.19 -19.34
CA LEU A 540 -4.62 10.90 -18.10
C LEU A 540 -3.35 11.66 -17.70
N GLU A 541 -3.49 12.96 -17.47
CA GLU A 541 -2.42 13.82 -16.98
C GLU A 541 -2.78 14.30 -15.56
N ILE A 542 -2.06 13.80 -14.57
CA ILE A 542 -2.21 14.18 -13.17
C ILE A 542 -1.20 15.27 -12.89
N ASN A 543 -1.67 16.50 -12.76
CA ASN A 543 -0.85 17.63 -12.36
C ASN A 543 -0.96 17.81 -10.84
N PHE A 544 0.15 17.74 -10.12
CA PHE A 544 0.18 17.99 -8.67
C PHE A 544 0.25 19.49 -8.34
N ARG A 545 -0.58 20.27 -9.03
CA ARG A 545 -0.87 21.68 -8.70
C ARG A 545 -2.04 21.67 -7.73
N GLU A 546 -1.94 22.50 -6.69
CA GLU A 546 -3.00 22.73 -5.68
C GLU A 546 -4.41 22.70 -6.26
#